data_AF-A0A8H7J469-F1
#
_entry.id   AF-A0A8H7J469-F1
#
_cell.length_a   1.000
_cell.length_b   1.000
_cell.length_c   1.000
_cell.angle_alpha   90.00
_cell.angle_beta   90.00
_cell.angle_gamma   90.00
#
_symmetry.space_group_name_H-M   'P 1'
#
loop_
_entity.id
_entity.type
_entity.pdbx_description
1 polymer ?
#
loop_
_entity_poly.entity_id
_entity_poly.type
_entity_poly.pdbx_seq_one_letter_code
_entity_poly.pdbx_strand_id
1 'polypeptide(L)'
;MDINKIPSTGSAFAGKKDQELAAKRHVTHAMGQPTDLSTFLGPLVDGEQFERVMSFLDIGKEEAELLTRGTRQGENGQYIQPNLLEPQG
;
A
#
# COMPACT_ATOMS: atom_id res chain seq x y z
N MET A 1 -24.23 -2.69 -10.08
CA MET A 1 -24.15 -3.23 -8.71
C MET A 1 -23.24 -2.31 -7.93
N ASP A 2 -23.78 -1.56 -6.98
CA ASP A 2 -23.04 -0.57 -6.20
C ASP A 2 -22.22 -1.28 -5.11
N ILE A 3 -20.90 -1.17 -5.21
CA ILE A 3 -19.95 -1.77 -4.24
C ILE A 3 -19.98 -1.09 -2.86
N ASN A 4 -20.67 0.05 -2.72
CA ASN A 4 -20.75 0.87 -1.51
C ASN A 4 -21.86 0.46 -0.54
N LYS A 5 -22.43 -0.75 -0.68
CA LYS A 5 -23.57 -1.22 0.13
C LYS A 5 -23.34 -2.55 0.85
N ILE A 6 -22.10 -2.95 1.08
CA ILE A 6 -21.82 -4.02 2.05
C ILE A 6 -21.72 -3.35 3.44
N PRO A 7 -22.68 -3.57 4.35
CA PRO A 7 -22.55 -3.06 5.70
C PRO A 7 -21.35 -3.76 6.36
N SER A 8 -20.36 -2.98 6.82
CA SER A 8 -19.26 -3.48 7.65
C SER A 8 -19.78 -3.74 9.08
N THR A 9 -20.74 -4.65 9.20
CA THR A 9 -21.16 -5.17 10.50
C THR A 9 -20.10 -6.17 10.97
N GLY A 10 -19.20 -5.67 11.81
CA GLY A 10 -18.36 -6.46 12.70
C GLY A 10 -17.16 -7.12 12.02
N SER A 11 -15.97 -6.69 12.39
CA SER A 11 -15.00 -7.69 12.84
C SER A 11 -14.01 -7.05 13.80
N ALA A 12 -14.28 -7.21 15.09
CA ALA A 12 -13.27 -7.08 16.12
C ALA A 12 -12.20 -8.20 16.03
N PHE A 13 -12.25 -9.06 15.00
CA PHE A 13 -11.38 -10.22 14.81
C PHE A 13 -11.17 -10.56 13.32
N ALA A 14 -10.86 -9.59 12.47
CA ALA A 14 -10.38 -9.92 11.14
C ALA A 14 -9.00 -10.57 11.35
N GLY A 15 -8.89 -11.89 11.14
CA GLY A 15 -7.61 -12.57 11.27
C GLY A 15 -6.58 -11.98 10.29
N LYS A 16 -5.28 -12.10 10.60
CA LYS A 16 -4.19 -11.57 9.75
C LYS A 16 -4.40 -11.81 8.25
N LYS A 17 -4.93 -12.98 7.88
CA LYS A 17 -5.21 -13.37 6.49
C LYS A 17 -6.33 -12.57 5.82
N ASP A 18 -7.35 -12.17 6.55
CA ASP A 18 -8.44 -11.32 6.04
C ASP A 18 -7.97 -9.87 5.87
N GLN A 19 -7.13 -9.39 6.78
CA GLN A 19 -6.48 -8.08 6.67
C GLN A 19 -5.51 -8.05 5.48
N GLU A 20 -4.68 -9.08 5.33
CA GLU A 20 -3.78 -9.25 4.19
C GLU A 20 -4.57 -9.30 2.87
N LEU A 21 -5.66 -10.07 2.81
CA LEU A 21 -6.50 -10.18 1.61
C LEU A 21 -7.22 -8.87 1.28
N ALA A 22 -7.75 -8.16 2.28
CA ALA A 22 -8.40 -6.86 2.10
C ALA A 22 -7.41 -5.79 1.62
N ALA A 23 -6.21 -5.76 2.21
CA ALA A 23 -5.15 -4.87 1.81
C ALA A 23 -4.67 -5.19 0.38
N LYS A 24 -4.40 -6.47 0.07
CA LYS A 24 -4.00 -6.91 -1.28
C LYS A 24 -5.05 -6.63 -2.36
N ARG A 25 -6.34 -6.63 -2.04
CA ARG A 25 -7.41 -6.38 -3.04
C ARG A 25 -7.55 -4.93 -3.45
N HIS A 26 -7.20 -3.96 -2.60
CA HIS A 26 -7.43 -2.54 -2.89
C HIS A 26 -6.23 -1.84 -3.53
N VAL A 27 -5.00 -2.31 -3.31
CA VAL A 27 -3.80 -1.54 -3.73
C VAL A 27 -3.19 -1.96 -5.07
N THR A 28 -3.58 -3.09 -5.66
CA THR A 28 -2.94 -3.63 -6.88
C THR A 28 -3.15 -2.80 -8.13
N HIS A 29 -4.24 -2.01 -8.19
CA HIS A 29 -4.60 -1.17 -9.33
C HIS A 29 -4.58 0.33 -9.00
N ALA A 30 -4.06 0.70 -7.83
CA ALA A 30 -4.10 2.08 -7.37
C ALA A 30 -3.07 2.99 -8.07
N MET A 31 -2.00 2.43 -8.62
CA MET A 31 -0.82 3.17 -9.07
C MET A 31 -0.86 3.48 -10.57
N GLY A 32 -0.53 4.71 -10.97
CA GLY A 32 -0.57 5.11 -12.38
C GLY A 32 0.05 6.47 -12.71
N GLN A 33 -0.13 6.89 -13.97
CA GLN A 33 0.34 8.20 -14.43
C GLN A 33 -0.53 9.31 -13.83
N PRO A 34 0.05 10.42 -13.32
CA PRO A 34 -0.74 11.51 -12.73
C PRO A 34 -1.78 12.14 -13.67
N THR A 35 -1.56 12.02 -14.98
CA THR A 35 -2.46 12.54 -16.02
C THR A 35 -3.64 11.62 -16.33
N ASP A 36 -3.62 10.37 -15.86
CA ASP A 36 -4.73 9.44 -16.03
C ASP A 36 -5.73 9.62 -14.88
N LEU A 37 -6.99 9.90 -15.22
CA LEU A 37 -8.07 10.12 -14.25
C LEU A 37 -8.42 8.88 -13.42
N SER A 38 -8.02 7.70 -13.86
CA SER A 38 -8.18 6.46 -13.10
C SER A 38 -7.06 6.22 -12.09
N THR A 39 -5.99 7.01 -12.13
CA THR A 39 -4.88 6.91 -11.19
C THR A 39 -5.30 7.38 -9.80
N PHE A 40 -5.14 6.51 -8.81
CA PHE A 40 -5.36 6.84 -7.40
C PHE A 40 -4.07 7.32 -6.72
N LEU A 41 -2.93 6.74 -7.09
CA LEU A 41 -1.60 7.02 -6.53
C LEU A 41 -0.60 7.26 -7.67
N GLY A 42 -0.04 8.47 -7.68
CA GLY A 42 1.05 8.86 -8.57
C GLY A 42 2.44 8.56 -7.99
N PRO A 43 3.50 8.99 -8.68
CA PRO A 43 4.86 8.91 -8.16
C PRO A 43 5.07 9.95 -7.05
N LEU A 44 6.13 9.75 -6.27
CA LEU A 44 6.68 10.80 -5.42
C LEU A 44 7.30 11.91 -6.28
N VAL A 45 7.47 13.08 -5.64
CA VAL A 45 7.90 14.31 -6.32
C VAL A 45 9.31 14.21 -6.91
N ASP A 46 10.24 13.54 -6.23
CA ASP A 46 11.64 13.41 -6.64
C ASP A 46 12.34 12.20 -6.00
N GLY A 47 13.62 12.01 -6.34
CA GLY A 47 14.43 10.92 -5.82
C GLY A 47 14.75 11.06 -4.33
N GLU A 48 14.83 12.27 -3.78
CA GLU A 48 15.10 12.47 -2.36
C GLU A 48 13.93 11.95 -1.51
N GLN A 49 12.70 12.26 -1.91
CA GLN A 49 11.52 11.71 -1.25
C GLN A 49 11.41 10.19 -1.43
N PHE A 50 11.81 9.67 -2.60
CA PHE A 50 11.86 8.22 -2.83
C PHE A 50 12.78 7.52 -1.83
N GLU A 51 14.04 7.96 -1.75
CA GLU A 51 15.03 7.38 -0.84
C GLU A 51 14.59 7.52 0.62
N ARG A 52 14.00 8.66 0.99
CA ARG A 52 13.48 8.88 2.33
C ARG A 52 12.37 7.90 2.70
N VAL A 53 11.37 7.72 1.83
CA VAL A 53 10.28 6.77 2.10
C VAL A 53 10.79 5.34 2.15
N MET A 54 11.68 4.96 1.24
CA MET A 54 12.32 3.63 1.27
C MET A 54 13.09 3.40 2.58
N SER A 55 13.82 4.40 3.08
CA SER A 55 14.54 4.29 4.36
C SER A 55 13.60 4.04 5.55
N PHE A 56 12.42 4.69 5.58
CA PHE A 56 11.44 4.43 6.63
C PHE A 56 10.83 3.04 6.51
N LEU A 57 10.65 2.52 5.30
CA LEU A 57 10.17 1.15 5.10
C LEU A 57 11.18 0.13 5.59
N ASP A 58 12.47 0.39 5.39
CA ASP A 58 13.51 -0.52 5.85
C ASP A 58 13.61 -0.52 7.38
N ILE A 59 13.55 0.65 8.02
CA ILE A 59 13.44 0.75 9.49
C ILE A 59 12.19 0.02 10.00
N GLY A 60 11.03 0.27 9.39
CA GLY A 60 9.77 -0.32 9.84
C GLY A 60 9.75 -1.86 9.75
N LYS A 61 10.43 -2.45 8.76
CA LYS A 61 10.55 -3.91 8.63
C LYS A 61 11.39 -4.56 9.73
N GLU A 62 12.19 -3.79 10.46
CA GLU A 62 12.95 -4.33 11.60
C GLU A 62 12.03 -4.66 12.79
N GLU A 63 10.89 -3.97 12.91
CA GLU A 63 9.98 -4.06 14.05
C GLU A 63 8.56 -4.55 13.69
N ALA A 64 8.27 -4.68 12.39
CA ALA A 64 6.94 -5.02 11.88
C ALA A 64 6.99 -5.97 10.68
N GLU A 65 5.93 -6.74 10.52
CA GLU A 65 5.70 -7.60 9.34
C GLU A 65 5.11 -6.78 8.19
N LEU A 66 5.71 -6.81 7.02
CA LEU A 66 5.16 -6.19 5.81
C LEU A 66 4.06 -7.09 5.22
N LEU A 67 2.80 -6.67 5.37
CA LEU A 67 1.62 -7.43 4.94
C LEU A 67 1.29 -7.26 3.46
N THR A 68 1.73 -6.16 2.84
CA THR A 68 1.49 -5.88 1.42
C THR A 68 2.79 -5.71 0.65
N ARG A 69 2.73 -5.07 -0.51
CA ARG A 69 3.91 -4.66 -1.25
C ARG A 69 4.62 -3.53 -0.49
N GLY A 70 5.67 -2.97 -1.05
CA GLY A 70 6.44 -1.91 -0.39
C GLY A 70 7.80 -1.73 -1.03
N THR A 71 7.84 -1.93 -2.33
CA THR A 71 9.03 -1.88 -3.16
C THR A 71 8.78 -0.94 -4.31
N ARG A 72 9.86 -0.60 -5.02
CA ARG A 72 9.76 0.21 -6.24
C ARG A 72 8.84 -0.45 -7.27
N GLN A 73 8.02 0.36 -7.92
CA GLN A 73 7.24 -0.07 -9.09
C GLN A 73 7.87 0.43 -10.38
N GLY A 74 8.35 -0.52 -11.21
CA GLY A 74 8.95 -0.21 -12.51
C GLY A 74 10.31 0.48 -12.40
N GLU A 75 10.81 0.92 -13.55
CA GLU A 75 12.16 1.48 -13.68
C GLU A 75 12.20 3.01 -13.80
N ASN A 76 11.06 3.64 -14.11
CA ASN A 76 10.95 5.08 -14.37
C ASN A 76 10.04 5.76 -13.35
N GLY A 77 10.40 7.00 -12.98
CA GLY A 77 9.68 7.76 -11.95
C GLY A 77 9.91 7.21 -10.53
N GLN A 78 9.27 7.87 -9.57
CA GLN A 78 9.50 7.66 -8.14
C GLN A 78 8.32 6.92 -7.50
N TYR A 79 7.99 5.76 -8.05
CA TYR A 79 6.83 4.98 -7.64
C TYR A 79 7.20 3.97 -6.56
N ILE A 80 6.49 4.02 -5.44
CA ILE A 80 6.59 3.04 -4.35
C ILE A 80 5.24 2.35 -4.22
N GLN A 81 5.24 1.02 -4.24
CA GLN A 81 4.01 0.25 -4.07
C GLN A 81 3.39 0.53 -2.70
N PRO A 82 2.05 0.64 -2.61
CA PRO A 82 1.40 0.82 -1.32
C PRO A 82 1.78 -0.28 -0.35
N ASN A 83 2.05 0.12 0.89
CA ASN A 83 2.57 -0.73 1.94
C ASN A 83 1.72 -0.65 3.20
N LEU A 84 1.72 -1.74 3.96
CA LEU A 84 1.06 -1.88 5.26
C LEU A 84 1.97 -2.73 6.13
N LEU A 85 2.40 -2.18 7.24
CA LEU A 85 3.21 -2.84 8.25
C LEU A 85 2.35 -3.19 9.46
N GLU A 86 2.46 -4.41 9.96
CA GLU A 86 1.83 -4.87 11.20
C GLU A 86 2.91 -5.07 12.27
N PRO A 87 2.90 -4.30 13.37
CA PRO A 87 3.88 -4.44 14.44
C PRO A 87 3.95 -5.88 14.97
N GLN A 88 5.15 -6.38 15.19
CA GLN A 88 5.31 -7.67 15.86
C GLN A 88 5.25 -7.43 17.37
N GLY A 89 4.19 -7.93 18.00
CA GLY A 89 4.01 -7.90 19.46
C GLY A 89 4.79 -8.97 20.18
#